data_AF-A0A945ZKF0-F1
#
_entry.id   AF-A0A945ZKF0-F1
#
_cell.length_a   1.000
_cell.length_b   1.000
_cell.length_c   1.000
_cell.angle_alpha   90.00
_cell.angle_beta   90.00
_cell.angle_gamma   90.00
#
_symmetry.space_group_name_H-M   'P 1'
#
loop_
_entity.id
_entity.type
_entity.pdbx_description
1 polymer ?
#
loop_
_entity_poly.entity_id
_entity_poly.type
_entity_poly.pdbx_seq_one_letter_code
_entity_poly.pdbx_strand_id
1 'polypeptide(L)'
;MQYCSSYPCSNRSSWLSKLVLIAVAPEDKNYKGVTNLEEIKKIIDWDYVISFLQNTDGHKVQDKEDLDRPSFRTFGEIDGSKSLSFALEKGHLFTFKELKELKDSCHLLYDYIWDSITKVKDNLTAEEKVDAYVKKLKSSTVIDDEVHSQATKVEKHLKDFSSFFTYMYNNYNEQFYTCSQFVRASNMYENSERHWLFTYLSLYMKMEKIGFSYSCTRKAWLTNPLKNDFTQTFDPIKLRGSCSDQRLDHAFETAISHLNILSNGGKDHFRYIEYDLEEGGTNERIYSWVFDTGKRLRCTDNDLNKYQSMKVFPSDVKWKSFSRMYHLNRNLDDDIIR
;
A
#
# COMPACT_ATOMS: atom_id res chain seq x y z
N MET A 1 -5.90 -21.06 -14.34
CA MET A 1 -7.10 -20.45 -13.71
C MET A 1 -7.41 -19.12 -14.39
N GLN A 2 -8.67 -18.68 -14.42
CA GLN A 2 -9.07 -17.39 -14.95
C GLN A 2 -9.93 -16.65 -13.94
N TYR A 3 -9.73 -15.33 -13.85
CA TYR A 3 -10.40 -14.42 -12.92
C TYR A 3 -11.27 -13.41 -13.68
N CYS A 4 -12.49 -13.20 -13.19
CA CYS A 4 -13.39 -12.14 -13.64
C CYS A 4 -13.36 -10.96 -12.66
N SER A 5 -12.74 -9.85 -13.06
CA SER A 5 -12.61 -8.66 -12.20
C SER A 5 -13.89 -7.85 -12.05
N SER A 6 -14.72 -7.82 -13.11
CA SER A 6 -16.01 -7.13 -13.13
C SER A 6 -17.02 -8.03 -13.83
N TYR A 7 -17.97 -8.56 -13.07
CA TYR A 7 -19.04 -9.38 -13.60
C TYR A 7 -20.06 -8.52 -14.38
N PRO A 8 -20.66 -9.02 -15.49
CA PRO A 8 -20.38 -10.30 -16.15
C PRO A 8 -19.17 -10.27 -17.09
N CYS A 9 -18.31 -11.28 -17.00
CA CYS A 9 -17.23 -11.51 -17.98
C CYS A 9 -17.76 -12.32 -19.18
N SER A 10 -18.52 -11.64 -20.05
CA SER A 10 -19.15 -12.23 -21.24
C SER A 10 -18.14 -12.65 -22.31
N ASN A 11 -16.99 -11.97 -22.42
CA ASN A 11 -16.00 -12.20 -23.47
C ASN A 11 -14.70 -12.82 -22.93
N ARG A 12 -13.97 -13.57 -23.76
CA ARG A 12 -12.70 -14.22 -23.37
C ARG A 12 -11.64 -13.23 -22.88
N SER A 13 -11.63 -12.00 -23.41
CA SER A 13 -10.72 -10.92 -22.99
C SER A 13 -11.04 -10.35 -21.60
N SER A 14 -12.26 -10.54 -21.10
CA SER A 14 -12.67 -10.12 -19.76
C SER A 14 -12.15 -11.07 -18.67
N TRP A 15 -11.62 -12.23 -19.05
CA TRP A 15 -11.07 -13.23 -18.15
C TRP A 15 -9.54 -13.09 -18.03
N LEU A 16 -9.08 -12.62 -16.88
CA LEU A 16 -7.65 -12.48 -16.57
C LEU A 16 -7.07 -13.85 -16.22
N SER A 17 -6.03 -14.27 -16.95
CA SER A 17 -5.44 -15.60 -16.72
C SER A 17 -4.42 -15.58 -15.58
N LYS A 18 -4.52 -16.55 -14.67
CA LYS A 18 -3.59 -16.80 -13.57
C LYS A 18 -3.09 -18.25 -13.65
N LEU A 19 -1.78 -18.42 -13.55
CA LEU A 19 -1.16 -19.74 -13.42
C LEU A 19 -1.26 -20.19 -11.95
N VAL A 20 -1.70 -21.43 -11.74
CA VAL A 20 -1.74 -22.07 -10.43
C VAL A 20 -0.88 -23.32 -10.55
N LEU A 21 0.19 -23.38 -9.77
CA LEU A 21 1.09 -24.54 -9.74
C LEU A 21 0.58 -25.53 -8.69
N ILE A 22 0.53 -26.80 -9.07
CA ILE A 22 0.12 -27.91 -8.20
C ILE A 22 1.32 -28.83 -8.06
N ALA A 23 1.72 -29.08 -6.82
CA ALA A 23 2.88 -29.88 -6.49
C ALA A 23 2.55 -30.81 -5.31
N VAL A 24 3.27 -31.92 -5.23
CA VAL A 24 3.22 -32.86 -4.11
C VAL A 24 4.55 -32.81 -3.37
N ALA A 25 4.49 -32.93 -2.04
CA ALA A 25 5.70 -33.05 -1.23
C ALA A 25 6.38 -34.40 -1.51
N PRO A 26 7.68 -34.45 -1.86
CA PRO A 26 8.34 -35.71 -2.23
C PRO A 26 8.44 -36.71 -1.07
N GLU A 27 8.40 -36.22 0.17
CA GLU A 27 8.39 -37.03 1.39
C GLU A 27 7.01 -37.62 1.75
N ASP A 28 5.93 -37.16 1.12
CA ASP A 28 4.58 -37.66 1.42
C ASP A 28 4.37 -39.05 0.79
N LYS A 29 4.17 -40.04 1.66
CA LYS A 29 3.98 -41.44 1.28
C LYS A 29 2.74 -41.65 0.40
N ASN A 30 1.70 -40.82 0.55
CA ASN A 30 0.46 -40.93 -0.21
C ASN A 30 0.64 -40.57 -1.69
N TYR A 31 1.68 -39.78 -2.01
CA TYR A 31 1.98 -39.33 -3.37
C TYR A 31 3.27 -39.94 -3.92
N LYS A 32 3.75 -41.03 -3.31
CA LYS A 32 4.97 -41.70 -3.77
C LYS A 32 4.80 -42.21 -5.20
N GLY A 33 5.67 -41.74 -6.10
CA GLY A 33 5.66 -42.14 -7.51
C GLY A 33 4.73 -41.30 -8.40
N VAL A 34 4.09 -40.27 -7.84
CA VAL A 34 3.35 -39.28 -8.63
C VAL A 34 4.33 -38.39 -9.40
N THR A 35 4.16 -38.33 -10.71
CA THR A 35 5.02 -37.59 -11.66
C THR A 35 4.25 -36.59 -12.49
N ASN A 36 2.91 -36.71 -12.55
CA ASN A 36 2.05 -35.87 -13.37
C ASN A 36 0.69 -35.63 -12.73
N LEU A 37 -0.07 -34.70 -13.31
CA LEU A 37 -1.36 -34.29 -12.78
C LEU A 37 -2.41 -35.42 -12.83
N GLU A 38 -2.40 -36.25 -13.86
CA GLU A 38 -3.36 -37.36 -14.00
C GLU A 38 -3.22 -38.40 -12.90
N GLU A 39 -2.01 -38.61 -12.39
CA GLU A 39 -1.77 -39.47 -11.22
C GLU A 39 -2.30 -38.84 -9.93
N ILE A 40 -2.14 -37.52 -9.76
CA ILE A 40 -2.72 -36.79 -8.61
C ILE A 40 -4.25 -36.95 -8.61
N LYS A 41 -4.90 -36.74 -9.76
CA LYS A 41 -6.36 -36.84 -9.91
C LYS A 41 -6.95 -38.21 -9.56
N LYS A 42 -6.15 -39.28 -9.63
CA LYS A 42 -6.59 -40.63 -9.24
C LYS A 42 -6.56 -40.85 -7.73
N ILE A 43 -5.79 -40.05 -7.01
CA ILE A 43 -5.57 -40.18 -5.56
C ILE A 43 -6.50 -39.25 -4.79
N ILE A 44 -6.79 -38.07 -5.33
CA ILE A 44 -7.59 -37.03 -4.64
C ILE A 44 -8.93 -36.81 -5.34
N ASP A 45 -9.89 -36.28 -4.59
CA ASP A 45 -11.14 -35.77 -5.15
C ASP A 45 -10.86 -34.49 -5.97
N TRP A 46 -10.64 -34.68 -7.27
CA TRP A 46 -10.30 -33.59 -8.16
C TRP A 46 -11.46 -32.60 -8.34
N ASP A 47 -12.70 -33.08 -8.35
CA ASP A 47 -13.87 -32.23 -8.49
C ASP A 47 -14.01 -31.30 -7.27
N TYR A 48 -13.72 -31.82 -6.07
CA TYR A 48 -13.61 -31.00 -4.87
C TYR A 48 -12.49 -29.95 -5.01
N VAL A 49 -11.29 -30.32 -5.47
CA VAL A 49 -10.19 -29.37 -5.67
C VAL A 49 -10.57 -28.26 -6.65
N ILE A 50 -11.19 -28.60 -7.78
CA ILE A 50 -11.66 -27.60 -8.74
C ILE A 50 -12.69 -26.69 -8.11
N SER A 51 -13.66 -27.25 -7.39
CA SER A 51 -14.71 -26.49 -6.70
C SER A 51 -14.10 -25.56 -5.65
N PHE A 52 -13.13 -26.05 -4.89
CA PHE A 52 -12.40 -25.26 -3.90
C PHE A 52 -11.64 -24.12 -4.59
N LEU A 53 -10.84 -24.37 -5.63
CA LEU A 53 -10.10 -23.34 -6.35
C LEU A 53 -11.00 -22.26 -6.96
N GLN A 54 -12.21 -22.63 -7.41
CA GLN A 54 -13.15 -21.69 -8.00
C GLN A 54 -13.88 -20.82 -6.96
N ASN A 55 -14.00 -21.30 -5.72
CA ASN A 55 -14.82 -20.67 -4.68
C ASN A 55 -14.03 -20.15 -3.47
N THR A 56 -12.77 -20.54 -3.27
CA THR A 56 -11.98 -20.26 -2.05
C THR A 56 -11.82 -18.76 -1.77
N ASP A 57 -11.73 -17.95 -2.82
CA ASP A 57 -11.62 -16.49 -2.71
C ASP A 57 -12.96 -15.80 -2.38
N GLY A 58 -14.05 -16.56 -2.22
CA GLY A 58 -15.38 -16.05 -1.94
C GLY A 58 -15.99 -15.24 -3.07
N HIS A 59 -17.13 -14.60 -2.77
CA HIS A 59 -17.89 -13.79 -3.72
C HIS A 59 -18.11 -12.38 -3.16
N LYS A 60 -18.39 -11.40 -4.04
CA LYS A 60 -18.78 -10.04 -3.61
C LYS A 60 -20.27 -10.06 -3.24
N VAL A 61 -20.59 -9.77 -1.98
CA VAL A 61 -21.96 -9.80 -1.45
C VAL A 61 -22.62 -8.41 -1.54
N GLN A 62 -22.50 -7.72 -2.68
CA GLN A 62 -23.03 -6.35 -2.80
C GLN A 62 -24.44 -6.30 -3.41
N ASP A 63 -24.82 -7.22 -4.28
CA ASP A 63 -26.14 -7.22 -4.90
C ASP A 63 -26.89 -8.54 -4.61
N LYS A 64 -28.18 -8.42 -4.23
CA LYS A 64 -29.09 -9.57 -4.03
C LYS A 64 -29.27 -10.41 -5.31
N GLU A 65 -28.85 -9.88 -6.46
CA GLU A 65 -28.93 -10.50 -7.79
C GLU A 65 -27.60 -11.07 -8.29
N ASP A 66 -26.48 -10.84 -7.58
CA ASP A 66 -25.18 -11.48 -7.85
C ASP A 66 -25.22 -12.92 -7.31
N LEU A 67 -26.03 -13.74 -7.96
CA LEU A 67 -26.23 -15.16 -7.74
C LEU A 67 -24.88 -15.89 -7.83
N ASP A 68 -24.44 -16.49 -6.72
CA ASP A 68 -23.58 -17.70 -6.55
C ASP A 68 -22.71 -18.15 -7.74
N ARG A 69 -22.05 -17.22 -8.45
CA ARG A 69 -21.23 -17.53 -9.63
C ARG A 69 -19.77 -17.27 -9.30
N PRO A 70 -18.89 -18.28 -9.45
CA PRO A 70 -17.51 -18.13 -9.07
C PRO A 70 -16.82 -17.05 -9.89
N SER A 71 -16.17 -16.13 -9.18
CA SER A 71 -15.27 -15.14 -9.75
C SER A 71 -14.11 -15.78 -10.53
N PHE A 72 -13.86 -17.06 -10.27
CA PHE A 72 -12.79 -17.83 -10.86
C PHE A 72 -13.34 -19.02 -11.62
N ARG A 73 -12.70 -19.34 -12.74
CA ARG A 73 -12.91 -20.61 -13.42
C ARG A 73 -11.59 -21.29 -13.69
N THR A 74 -11.59 -22.61 -13.62
CA THR A 74 -10.47 -23.40 -14.13
C THR A 74 -10.65 -23.52 -15.64
N PHE A 75 -9.60 -23.16 -16.38
CA PHE A 75 -9.62 -23.20 -17.84
C PHE A 75 -8.29 -23.71 -18.32
N GLY A 76 -8.34 -24.90 -18.93
CA GLY A 76 -7.16 -25.60 -19.43
C GLY A 76 -6.28 -26.16 -18.32
N GLU A 77 -5.59 -27.22 -18.68
CA GLU A 77 -4.51 -27.80 -17.90
C GLU A 77 -3.25 -27.68 -18.74
N ILE A 78 -2.15 -27.31 -18.08
CA ILE A 78 -0.86 -27.11 -18.72
C ILE A 78 0.10 -28.08 -18.06
N ASP A 79 0.91 -28.75 -18.88
CA ASP A 79 1.96 -29.63 -18.39
C ASP A 79 2.86 -28.93 -17.36
N GLY A 80 3.30 -29.66 -16.34
CA GLY A 80 4.10 -29.11 -15.24
C GLY A 80 5.39 -28.44 -15.71
N SER A 81 6.07 -29.03 -16.70
CA SER A 81 7.29 -28.46 -17.28
C SER A 81 7.02 -27.14 -18.00
N LYS A 82 5.96 -27.08 -18.83
CA LYS A 82 5.56 -25.85 -19.53
C LYS A 82 5.10 -24.77 -18.57
N SER A 83 4.39 -25.15 -17.50
CA SER A 83 3.92 -24.24 -16.46
C SER A 83 5.09 -23.65 -15.69
N LEU A 84 6.06 -24.47 -15.30
CA LEU A 84 7.26 -24.02 -14.60
C LEU A 84 8.12 -23.13 -15.50
N SER A 85 8.36 -23.52 -16.75
CA SER A 85 9.09 -22.69 -17.71
C SER A 85 8.40 -21.34 -17.90
N PHE A 86 7.07 -21.31 -18.07
CA PHE A 86 6.33 -20.06 -18.16
C PHE A 86 6.47 -19.22 -16.89
N ALA A 87 6.38 -19.83 -15.70
CA ALA A 87 6.54 -19.13 -14.43
C ALA A 87 7.95 -18.54 -14.27
N LEU A 88 8.99 -19.24 -14.75
CA LEU A 88 10.37 -18.78 -14.72
C LEU A 88 10.68 -17.73 -15.81
N GLU A 89 10.07 -17.86 -16.99
CA GLU A 89 10.23 -16.92 -18.11
C GLU A 89 9.48 -15.60 -17.89
N LYS A 90 8.31 -15.65 -17.25
CA LYS A 90 7.46 -14.48 -17.00
C LYS A 90 7.59 -13.93 -15.59
N GLY A 91 8.06 -14.74 -14.65
CA GLY A 91 8.42 -14.33 -13.31
C GLY A 91 9.88 -13.92 -13.20
N HIS A 92 10.29 -13.61 -11.98
CA HIS A 92 11.69 -13.38 -11.66
C HIS A 92 12.00 -14.16 -10.37
N LEU A 93 12.89 -15.15 -10.48
CA LEU A 93 13.38 -15.90 -9.33
C LEU A 93 14.62 -15.21 -8.80
N PHE A 94 14.48 -14.47 -7.69
CA PHE A 94 15.61 -13.79 -7.09
C PHE A 94 16.65 -14.78 -6.56
N THR A 95 17.90 -14.58 -6.97
CA THR A 95 19.04 -15.18 -6.30
C THR A 95 19.26 -14.55 -4.93
N PHE A 96 19.96 -15.25 -4.03
CA PHE A 96 20.30 -14.70 -2.72
C PHE A 96 21.07 -13.37 -2.82
N LYS A 97 21.93 -13.24 -3.83
CA LYS A 97 22.67 -12.01 -4.10
C LYS A 97 21.72 -10.86 -4.46
N GLU A 98 20.78 -11.09 -5.38
CA GLU A 98 19.78 -10.08 -5.77
C GLU A 98 18.87 -9.70 -4.59
N LEU A 99 18.44 -10.67 -3.77
CA LEU A 99 17.67 -10.38 -2.55
C LEU A 99 18.44 -9.47 -1.60
N LYS A 100 19.75 -9.71 -1.42
CA LYS A 100 20.60 -8.87 -0.59
C LYS A 100 20.74 -7.46 -1.17
N GLU A 101 21.03 -7.34 -2.46
CA GLU A 101 21.16 -6.04 -3.15
C GLU A 101 19.86 -5.24 -3.12
N LEU A 102 18.71 -5.91 -3.31
CA LEU A 102 17.38 -5.31 -3.18
C LEU A 102 17.17 -4.77 -1.76
N LYS A 103 17.45 -5.60 -0.75
CA LYS A 103 17.34 -5.21 0.66
C LYS A 103 18.19 -3.99 0.99
N ASP A 104 19.47 -4.02 0.62
CA ASP A 104 20.43 -2.96 0.94
C ASP A 104 20.03 -1.65 0.24
N SER A 105 19.64 -1.72 -1.04
CA SER A 105 19.17 -0.55 -1.81
C SER A 105 17.89 0.05 -1.23
N CYS A 106 16.95 -0.80 -0.79
CA CYS A 106 15.72 -0.33 -0.16
C CYS A 106 15.98 0.34 1.19
N HIS A 107 16.87 -0.22 2.02
CA HIS A 107 17.24 0.43 3.28
C HIS A 107 17.91 1.79 3.06
N LEU A 108 18.81 1.92 2.08
CA LEU A 108 19.39 3.22 1.71
C LEU A 108 18.33 4.24 1.29
N LEU A 109 17.34 3.83 0.48
CA LEU A 109 16.23 4.71 0.11
C LEU A 109 15.39 5.11 1.32
N TYR A 110 15.07 4.16 2.20
CA TYR A 110 14.31 4.44 3.42
C TYR A 110 15.07 5.37 4.37
N ASP A 111 16.38 5.18 4.55
CA ASP A 111 17.22 6.07 5.35
C ASP A 111 17.23 7.47 4.75
N TYR A 112 17.42 7.60 3.44
CA TYR A 112 17.36 8.90 2.76
C TYR A 112 16.01 9.62 2.96
N ILE A 113 14.89 8.91 2.77
CA ILE A 113 13.53 9.47 2.96
C ILE A 113 13.33 9.88 4.42
N TRP A 114 13.77 9.04 5.37
CA TRP A 114 13.64 9.29 6.80
C TRP A 114 14.49 10.48 7.27
N ASP A 115 15.73 10.60 6.81
CA ASP A 115 16.61 11.71 7.17
C ASP A 115 16.09 13.02 6.56
N SER A 116 15.63 12.97 5.31
CA SER A 116 15.07 14.13 4.61
C SER A 116 13.81 14.66 5.30
N ILE A 117 12.89 13.79 5.67
CA ILE A 117 11.66 14.22 6.35
C ILE A 117 11.93 14.65 7.80
N THR A 118 12.95 14.11 8.46
CA THR A 118 13.39 14.58 9.77
C THR A 118 13.94 16.00 9.67
N LYS A 119 14.75 16.30 8.64
CA LYS A 119 15.18 17.68 8.35
C LYS A 119 14.03 18.62 8.06
N VAL A 120 12.98 18.17 7.37
CA VAL A 120 11.75 18.97 7.20
C VAL A 120 11.18 19.30 8.58
N LYS A 121 10.95 18.30 9.44
CA LYS A 121 10.46 18.53 10.81
C LYS A 121 11.36 19.48 11.59
N ASP A 122 12.68 19.32 11.51
CA ASP A 122 13.62 20.18 12.20
C ASP A 122 13.57 21.62 11.67
N ASN A 123 13.48 21.80 10.35
CA ASN A 123 13.30 23.11 9.72
C ASN A 123 11.98 23.78 10.15
N LEU A 124 10.90 23.00 10.30
CA LEU A 124 9.65 23.50 10.89
C LEU A 124 9.88 24.06 12.30
N THR A 125 10.72 23.40 13.10
CA THR A 125 11.06 23.88 14.45
C THR A 125 12.15 24.97 14.49
N ALA A 126 12.96 25.09 13.43
CA ALA A 126 14.07 26.03 13.35
C ALA A 126 13.67 27.38 12.72
N GLU A 127 12.78 27.38 11.73
CA GLU A 127 12.12 28.61 11.23
C GLU A 127 11.43 29.35 12.38
N GLU A 128 10.96 28.66 13.43
CA GLU A 128 10.40 29.28 14.64
C GLU A 128 11.46 29.98 15.51
N LYS A 129 12.64 29.38 15.68
CA LYS A 129 13.76 30.05 16.38
C LYS A 129 14.22 31.27 15.61
N VAL A 130 14.27 31.19 14.29
CA VAL A 130 14.65 32.32 13.43
C VAL A 130 13.55 33.37 13.40
N ASP A 131 12.27 33.05 13.29
CA ASP A 131 11.19 34.04 13.31
C ASP A 131 11.04 34.72 14.68
N ALA A 132 11.18 33.98 15.80
CA ALA A 132 11.20 34.57 17.14
C ALA A 132 12.43 35.47 17.35
N TYR A 133 13.60 35.06 16.83
CA TYR A 133 14.84 35.84 16.89
C TYR A 133 14.83 37.04 15.93
N VAL A 134 14.24 36.90 14.74
CA VAL A 134 14.05 37.96 13.73
C VAL A 134 12.98 38.96 14.19
N LYS A 135 11.94 38.56 14.93
CA LYS A 135 11.01 39.50 15.58
C LYS A 135 11.71 40.32 16.66
N LYS A 136 12.68 39.72 17.36
CA LYS A 136 13.55 40.36 18.36
C LYS A 136 14.65 41.22 17.74
N LEU A 137 15.07 40.93 16.50
CA LEU A 137 16.04 41.69 15.71
C LEU A 137 15.38 42.78 14.85
N LYS A 138 14.12 42.65 14.44
CA LYS A 138 13.38 43.71 13.73
C LYS A 138 13.02 44.90 14.63
N SER A 139 13.20 44.79 15.95
CA SER A 139 13.31 45.93 16.86
C SER A 139 14.71 46.59 16.88
N SER A 140 15.67 46.09 16.11
CA SER A 140 17.06 46.58 16.05
C SER A 140 17.71 46.29 14.68
N THR A 141 17.41 47.12 13.69
CA THR A 141 18.21 47.51 12.49
C THR A 141 18.98 46.47 11.64
N VAL A 142 18.59 46.44 10.34
CA VAL A 142 19.32 46.44 9.03
C VAL A 142 20.54 45.51 8.76
N ILE A 143 20.52 44.87 7.57
CA ILE A 143 21.64 44.30 6.73
C ILE A 143 21.91 42.77 6.94
N ASP A 144 22.11 41.84 5.97
CA ASP A 144 22.35 41.82 4.50
C ASP A 144 21.95 40.48 3.81
N ASP A 145 21.80 40.51 2.48
CA ASP A 145 21.12 39.52 1.60
C ASP A 145 22.02 38.57 0.76
N GLU A 146 23.34 38.50 0.91
CA GLU A 146 24.21 37.86 -0.12
C GLU A 146 24.64 36.39 0.06
N VAL A 147 24.27 35.70 1.15
CA VAL A 147 24.67 34.28 1.37
C VAL A 147 23.69 33.26 0.74
N HIS A 148 22.55 33.71 0.21
CA HIS A 148 21.39 32.86 -0.07
C HIS A 148 21.38 32.09 -1.40
N SER A 149 22.36 32.22 -2.31
CA SER A 149 22.13 31.82 -3.71
C SER A 149 22.60 30.41 -4.15
N GLN A 150 23.44 29.69 -3.38
CA GLN A 150 23.97 28.37 -3.80
C GLN A 150 23.54 27.15 -2.95
N ALA A 151 22.99 27.33 -1.76
CA ALA A 151 22.35 26.26 -0.97
C ALA A 151 20.92 25.90 -1.48
N THR A 152 20.37 26.72 -2.37
CA THR A 152 18.93 26.82 -2.66
C THR A 152 18.30 25.70 -3.49
N LYS A 153 19.04 24.89 -4.24
CA LYS A 153 18.43 23.82 -5.07
C LYS A 153 18.26 22.50 -4.33
N VAL A 154 19.22 22.14 -3.46
CA VAL A 154 19.18 20.91 -2.66
C VAL A 154 18.30 21.10 -1.42
N GLU A 155 18.08 22.34 -0.96
CA GLU A 155 17.25 22.61 0.23
C GLU A 155 15.78 22.92 -0.07
N LYS A 156 15.42 23.34 -1.30
CA LYS A 156 14.05 23.79 -1.58
C LYS A 156 12.98 22.72 -1.35
N HIS A 157 13.30 21.45 -1.61
CA HIS A 157 12.37 20.36 -1.35
C HIS A 157 12.32 19.95 0.13
N LEU A 158 13.25 20.42 0.97
CA LEU A 158 13.27 20.17 2.41
C LEU A 158 12.65 21.31 3.22
N LYS A 159 12.04 22.28 2.53
CA LYS A 159 11.41 23.45 3.16
C LYS A 159 10.14 23.10 3.92
N ASP A 160 9.23 22.39 3.25
CA ASP A 160 7.91 22.05 3.77
C ASP A 160 7.53 20.63 3.34
N PHE A 161 6.51 20.06 4.00
CA PHE A 161 6.14 18.67 3.78
C PHE A 161 5.66 18.45 2.34
N SER A 162 4.94 19.40 1.76
CA SER A 162 4.45 19.29 0.39
C SER A 162 5.57 19.27 -0.64
N SER A 163 6.56 20.15 -0.49
CA SER A 163 7.73 20.21 -1.35
C SER A 163 8.54 18.91 -1.25
N PHE A 164 8.71 18.40 -0.04
CA PHE A 164 9.40 17.14 0.22
C PHE A 164 8.67 15.97 -0.42
N PHE A 165 7.37 15.82 -0.12
CA PHE A 165 6.59 14.70 -0.59
C PHE A 165 6.47 14.71 -2.12
N THR A 166 6.31 15.90 -2.72
CA THR A 166 6.29 16.06 -4.18
C THR A 166 7.60 15.63 -4.81
N TYR A 167 8.74 16.04 -4.22
CA TYR A 167 10.05 15.62 -4.70
C TYR A 167 10.24 14.10 -4.54
N MET A 168 9.96 13.55 -3.35
CA MET A 168 10.09 12.12 -3.08
C MET A 168 9.25 11.30 -4.04
N TYR A 169 7.99 11.70 -4.24
CA TYR A 169 7.09 11.00 -5.14
C TYR A 169 7.58 11.06 -6.59
N ASN A 170 7.95 12.23 -7.10
CA ASN A 170 8.36 12.38 -8.50
C ASN A 170 9.65 11.63 -8.84
N ASN A 171 10.57 11.47 -7.87
CA ASN A 171 11.88 10.88 -8.12
C ASN A 171 11.98 9.41 -7.67
N TYR A 172 11.20 9.00 -6.66
CA TYR A 172 11.37 7.72 -5.99
C TYR A 172 10.09 6.90 -5.82
N ASN A 173 8.93 7.34 -6.33
CA ASN A 173 7.66 6.62 -6.10
C ASN A 173 7.72 5.14 -6.53
N GLU A 174 8.20 4.83 -7.74
CA GLU A 174 8.20 3.45 -8.22
C GLU A 174 9.21 2.56 -7.46
N GLN A 175 10.39 3.10 -7.13
CA GLN A 175 11.39 2.41 -6.31
C GLN A 175 10.87 2.19 -4.89
N PHE A 176 10.26 3.22 -4.28
CA PHE A 176 9.67 3.16 -2.96
C PHE A 176 8.52 2.15 -2.91
N TYR A 177 7.63 2.16 -3.92
CA TYR A 177 6.53 1.22 -4.01
C TYR A 177 7.06 -0.21 -4.11
N THR A 178 8.04 -0.47 -5.00
CA THR A 178 8.70 -1.77 -5.14
C THR A 178 9.32 -2.20 -3.81
N CYS A 179 10.08 -1.32 -3.15
CA CYS A 179 10.66 -1.61 -1.84
C CYS A 179 9.59 -1.95 -0.81
N SER A 180 8.46 -1.25 -0.79
CA SER A 180 7.35 -1.51 0.14
C SER A 180 6.66 -2.87 -0.08
N GLN A 181 6.88 -3.52 -1.22
CA GLN A 181 6.36 -4.86 -1.51
C GLN A 181 7.27 -5.97 -0.96
N PHE A 182 8.59 -5.73 -0.91
CA PHE A 182 9.58 -6.78 -0.61
C PHE A 182 10.34 -6.57 0.69
N VAL A 183 10.53 -5.32 1.12
CA VAL A 183 11.46 -4.95 2.20
C VAL A 183 10.76 -4.02 3.20
N ARG A 184 10.71 -4.43 4.46
CA ARG A 184 10.17 -3.63 5.56
C ARG A 184 11.07 -2.42 5.84
N ALA A 185 10.47 -1.24 5.93
CA ALA A 185 11.22 0.01 6.09
C ALA A 185 11.75 0.25 7.51
N SER A 186 11.08 -0.31 8.52
CA SER A 186 11.48 -0.17 9.92
C SER A 186 10.78 -1.22 10.79
N ASN A 187 11.45 -1.60 11.87
CA ASN A 187 10.89 -2.41 12.93
C ASN A 187 10.13 -1.52 13.92
N MET A 188 8.86 -1.84 14.16
CA MET A 188 7.97 -1.13 15.08
C MET A 188 8.52 -1.02 16.51
N TYR A 189 9.35 -1.97 16.94
CA TYR A 189 9.97 -1.98 18.28
C TYR A 189 11.27 -1.16 18.37
N GLU A 190 11.95 -0.94 17.25
CA GLU A 190 13.18 -0.14 17.21
C GLU A 190 12.86 1.34 17.03
N ASN A 191 11.94 1.66 16.13
CA ASN A 191 11.52 3.04 15.87
C ASN A 191 10.07 3.06 15.37
N SER A 192 9.12 3.15 16.30
CA SER A 192 7.69 3.17 16.00
C SER A 192 7.27 4.36 15.13
N GLU A 193 7.91 5.52 15.30
CA GLU A 193 7.61 6.70 14.48
C GLU A 193 8.00 6.50 13.02
N ARG A 194 9.21 5.99 12.79
CA ARG A 194 9.70 5.64 11.45
C ARG A 194 8.80 4.59 10.81
N HIS A 195 8.44 3.56 11.59
CA HIS A 195 7.54 2.52 11.13
C HIS A 195 6.18 3.07 10.66
N TRP A 196 5.53 3.89 11.49
CA TRP A 196 4.22 4.45 11.13
C TRP A 196 4.30 5.43 9.97
N LEU A 197 5.34 6.26 9.89
CA LEU A 197 5.55 7.14 8.75
C LEU A 197 5.56 6.34 7.44
N PHE A 198 6.39 5.30 7.35
CA PHE A 198 6.48 4.48 6.13
C PHE A 198 5.22 3.68 5.86
N THR A 199 4.48 3.30 6.89
CA THR A 199 3.16 2.68 6.76
C THR A 199 2.17 3.62 6.08
N TYR A 200 2.13 4.90 6.46
CA TYR A 200 1.28 5.89 5.80
C TYR A 200 1.75 6.26 4.38
N LEU A 201 3.07 6.40 4.17
CA LEU A 201 3.64 6.65 2.84
C LEU A 201 3.31 5.52 1.86
N SER A 202 3.48 4.27 2.28
CA SER A 202 3.14 3.11 1.46
C SER A 202 1.63 2.99 1.21
N LEU A 203 0.79 3.31 2.19
CA LEU A 203 -0.66 3.35 2.01
C LEU A 203 -1.05 4.33 0.91
N TYR A 204 -0.48 5.54 0.91
CA TYR A 204 -0.77 6.53 -0.11
C TYR A 204 -0.52 6.00 -1.53
N MET A 205 0.64 5.36 -1.75
CA MET A 205 0.96 4.79 -3.07
C MET A 205 0.05 3.60 -3.41
N LYS A 206 -0.26 2.77 -2.41
CA LYS A 206 -1.15 1.60 -2.56
C LYS A 206 -2.56 2.02 -2.98
N MET A 207 -3.10 3.09 -2.40
CA MET A 207 -4.39 3.69 -2.81
C MET A 207 -4.40 4.05 -4.30
N GLU A 208 -3.31 4.62 -4.81
CA GLU A 208 -3.18 4.93 -6.23
C GLU A 208 -3.10 3.69 -7.11
N LYS A 209 -2.41 2.64 -6.66
CA LYS A 209 -2.33 1.38 -7.42
C LYS A 209 -3.65 0.62 -7.47
N ILE A 210 -4.56 0.79 -6.50
CA ILE A 210 -5.94 0.26 -6.57
C ILE A 210 -6.94 1.23 -7.23
N GLY A 211 -6.44 2.27 -7.90
CA GLY A 211 -7.25 3.12 -8.77
C GLY A 211 -7.95 4.28 -8.05
N PHE A 212 -7.38 4.79 -6.96
CA PHE A 212 -7.87 6.02 -6.32
C PHE A 212 -6.85 7.14 -6.44
N SER A 213 -7.30 8.38 -6.52
CA SER A 213 -6.42 9.55 -6.46
C SER A 213 -6.98 10.56 -5.48
N TYR A 214 -6.09 11.21 -4.74
CA TYR A 214 -6.50 12.26 -3.82
C TYR A 214 -6.66 13.60 -4.55
N SER A 215 -7.83 14.21 -4.43
CA SER A 215 -8.10 15.55 -4.96
C SER A 215 -7.87 16.60 -3.89
N CYS A 216 -6.80 17.37 -4.00
CA CYS A 216 -6.51 18.45 -3.05
C CYS A 216 -7.55 19.58 -3.05
N THR A 217 -8.22 19.81 -4.17
CA THR A 217 -9.32 20.79 -4.26
C THR A 217 -10.58 20.30 -3.53
N ARG A 218 -10.94 19.02 -3.72
CA ARG A 218 -12.15 18.43 -3.09
C ARG A 218 -11.88 17.86 -1.69
N LYS A 219 -10.62 17.79 -1.28
CA LYS A 219 -10.16 17.18 -0.01
C LYS A 219 -10.67 15.75 0.17
N ALA A 220 -10.67 14.96 -0.90
CA ALA A 220 -11.24 13.62 -0.90
C ALA A 220 -10.48 12.67 -1.82
N TRP A 221 -10.48 11.39 -1.45
CA TRP A 221 -10.06 10.28 -2.31
C TRP A 221 -11.18 9.98 -3.32
N LEU A 222 -10.83 9.99 -4.60
CA LEU A 222 -11.75 9.79 -5.72
C LEU A 222 -11.31 8.58 -6.54
N THR A 223 -12.25 7.88 -7.15
CA THR A 223 -11.92 6.85 -8.14
C THR A 223 -11.21 7.48 -9.33
N ASN A 224 -10.10 6.89 -9.74
CA ASN A 224 -9.32 7.22 -10.93
C ASN A 224 -9.46 6.08 -11.94
N PRO A 225 -10.51 6.11 -12.80
CA PRO A 225 -10.80 5.00 -13.70
C PRO A 225 -9.68 4.81 -14.71
N LEU A 226 -9.49 3.56 -15.14
CA LEU A 226 -8.58 3.24 -16.23
C LEU A 226 -9.20 3.66 -17.56
N LYS A 227 -8.37 4.19 -18.46
CA LYS A 227 -8.70 4.39 -19.87
C LYS A 227 -8.62 3.05 -20.61
N ASN A 228 -9.04 3.05 -21.88
CA ASN A 228 -8.98 1.88 -22.75
C ASN A 228 -7.56 1.33 -22.97
N ASP A 229 -6.53 2.16 -22.76
CA ASP A 229 -5.11 1.78 -22.85
C ASP A 229 -4.52 1.29 -21.52
N PHE A 230 -5.37 1.04 -20.51
CA PHE A 230 -4.99 0.66 -19.14
C PHE A 230 -4.18 1.74 -18.38
N THR A 231 -4.08 2.95 -18.90
CA THR A 231 -3.52 4.09 -18.14
C THR A 231 -4.60 4.74 -17.29
N GLN A 232 -4.21 5.40 -16.20
CA GLN A 232 -5.16 6.12 -15.36
C GLN A 232 -5.72 7.36 -16.09
N THR A 233 -7.00 7.66 -15.89
CA THR A 233 -7.67 8.83 -16.49
C THR A 233 -6.99 10.12 -16.07
N PHE A 234 -6.70 10.24 -14.77
CA PHE A 234 -6.00 11.37 -14.20
C PHE A 234 -4.58 10.98 -13.83
N ASP A 235 -3.64 11.86 -14.16
CA ASP A 235 -2.24 11.74 -13.76
C ASP A 235 -2.10 12.12 -12.27
N PRO A 236 -1.70 11.18 -11.38
CA PRO A 236 -1.54 11.45 -9.96
C PRO A 236 -0.49 12.52 -9.63
N ILE A 237 0.49 12.75 -10.52
CA ILE A 237 1.48 13.83 -10.35
C ILE A 237 0.80 15.17 -10.59
N LYS A 238 0.01 15.29 -11.66
CA LYS A 238 -0.70 16.54 -12.00
C LYS A 238 -1.79 16.88 -10.99
N LEU A 239 -2.55 15.89 -10.51
CA LEU A 239 -3.57 16.11 -9.47
C LEU A 239 -2.97 16.62 -8.15
N ARG A 240 -1.70 16.32 -7.89
CA ARG A 240 -0.98 16.69 -6.67
C ARG A 240 -0.25 18.02 -6.76
N GLY A 241 0.08 18.51 -7.96
CA GLY A 241 1.00 19.63 -8.22
C GLY A 241 0.63 21.01 -7.63
N SER A 242 -0.25 21.09 -6.63
CA SER A 242 -0.66 22.30 -5.91
C SER A 242 -1.16 22.02 -4.47
N CYS A 243 -0.92 20.83 -3.91
CA CYS A 243 -1.36 20.53 -2.55
C CYS A 243 -0.54 21.32 -1.52
N SER A 244 -1.19 21.94 -0.54
CA SER A 244 -0.50 22.46 0.64
C SER A 244 -0.25 21.33 1.65
N ASP A 245 0.63 21.55 2.62
CA ASP A 245 0.92 20.62 3.72
C ASP A 245 -0.37 20.15 4.42
N GLN A 246 -1.27 21.07 4.74
CA GLN A 246 -2.57 20.76 5.35
C GLN A 246 -3.41 19.82 4.49
N ARG A 247 -3.39 20.00 3.16
CA ARG A 247 -4.18 19.17 2.24
C ARG A 247 -3.57 17.77 2.09
N LEU A 248 -2.25 17.67 2.11
CA LEU A 248 -1.54 16.40 2.10
C LEU A 248 -1.71 15.65 3.42
N ASP A 249 -1.56 16.31 4.57
CA ASP A 249 -1.84 15.70 5.86
C ASP A 249 -3.25 15.10 5.91
N HIS A 250 -4.24 15.87 5.45
CA HIS A 250 -5.61 15.40 5.35
C HIS A 250 -5.74 14.19 4.40
N ALA A 251 -4.94 14.11 3.33
CA ALA A 251 -4.91 12.95 2.46
C ALA A 251 -4.47 11.68 3.21
N PHE A 252 -3.37 11.77 3.96
CA PHE A 252 -2.85 10.66 4.77
C PHE A 252 -3.82 10.25 5.89
N GLU A 253 -4.40 11.23 6.59
CA GLU A 253 -5.41 10.98 7.63
C GLU A 253 -6.65 10.28 7.07
N THR A 254 -7.18 10.76 5.94
CA THR A 254 -8.43 10.23 5.36
C THR A 254 -8.26 8.95 4.55
N ALA A 255 -7.04 8.56 4.19
CA ALA A 255 -6.78 7.32 3.45
C ALA A 255 -7.32 6.09 4.19
N ILE A 256 -7.09 5.99 5.50
CA ILE A 256 -7.60 4.89 6.33
C ILE A 256 -9.14 4.93 6.39
N SER A 257 -9.72 6.11 6.56
CA SER A 257 -11.18 6.27 6.58
C SER A 257 -11.80 5.82 5.26
N HIS A 258 -11.14 6.11 4.14
CA HIS A 258 -11.56 5.65 2.83
C HIS A 258 -11.46 4.13 2.70
N LEU A 259 -10.37 3.51 3.17
CA LEU A 259 -10.26 2.06 3.21
C LEU A 259 -11.34 1.39 4.07
N ASN A 260 -11.72 1.99 5.21
CA ASN A 260 -12.84 1.50 6.01
C ASN A 260 -14.17 1.55 5.24
N ILE A 261 -14.43 2.61 4.46
CA ILE A 261 -15.61 2.69 3.60
C ILE A 261 -15.59 1.57 2.54
N LEU A 262 -14.43 1.33 1.92
CA LEU A 262 -14.27 0.25 0.93
C LEU A 262 -14.48 -1.12 1.57
N SER A 263 -13.87 -1.36 2.74
CA SER A 263 -13.99 -2.60 3.50
C SER A 263 -15.43 -2.90 3.91
N ASN A 264 -16.14 -1.90 4.47
CA ASN A 264 -17.56 -2.02 4.83
C ASN A 264 -18.44 -2.23 3.60
N GLY A 265 -18.03 -1.70 2.45
CA GLY A 265 -18.67 -2.00 1.18
C GLY A 265 -18.42 -3.42 0.69
N GLY A 266 -17.36 -4.13 1.11
CA GLY A 266 -16.91 -5.34 0.43
C GLY A 266 -16.25 -5.05 -0.91
N LYS A 267 -15.60 -3.88 -1.03
CA LYS A 267 -14.79 -3.50 -2.19
C LYS A 267 -13.32 -3.83 -1.95
N ASP A 268 -12.57 -3.92 -3.03
CA ASP A 268 -11.11 -4.06 -3.03
C ASP A 268 -10.47 -2.95 -2.17
N HIS A 269 -9.68 -3.33 -1.19
CA HIS A 269 -9.04 -2.44 -0.22
C HIS A 269 -7.72 -3.05 0.28
N PHE A 270 -6.94 -2.27 1.03
CA PHE A 270 -5.83 -2.80 1.80
C PHE A 270 -6.21 -2.86 3.27
N ARG A 271 -5.76 -3.90 3.96
CA ARG A 271 -5.82 -4.02 5.42
C ARG A 271 -4.40 -4.11 5.97
N TYR A 272 -4.14 -3.39 7.05
CA TYR A 272 -2.88 -3.49 7.76
C TYR A 272 -2.96 -4.65 8.75
N ILE A 273 -2.03 -5.59 8.63
CA ILE A 273 -1.96 -6.76 9.50
C ILE A 273 -0.70 -6.63 10.36
N GLU A 274 -0.89 -6.64 11.68
CA GLU A 274 0.19 -6.69 12.66
C GLU A 274 0.67 -8.12 12.88
N TYR A 275 -0.28 -9.06 12.97
CA TYR A 275 -0.04 -10.47 13.23
C TYR A 275 -0.89 -11.33 12.29
N ASP A 276 -0.25 -12.30 11.65
CA ASP A 276 -0.89 -13.26 10.77
C ASP A 276 -1.47 -14.44 11.57
N LEU A 277 -2.63 -14.21 12.19
CA LEU A 277 -3.38 -15.20 13.01
C LEU A 277 -4.38 -16.05 12.18
N GLU A 278 -4.33 -15.96 10.85
CA GLU A 278 -5.30 -16.64 10.01
C GLU A 278 -5.04 -18.16 9.98
N GLU A 279 -6.05 -18.94 9.63
CA GLU A 279 -5.91 -20.39 9.49
C GLU A 279 -4.94 -20.69 8.34
N GLY A 280 -3.87 -21.45 8.64
CA GLY A 280 -2.75 -21.64 7.70
C GLY A 280 -1.80 -20.43 7.59
N GLY A 281 -2.03 -19.38 8.38
CA GLY A 281 -1.14 -18.24 8.52
C GLY A 281 0.18 -18.62 9.19
N THR A 282 1.17 -17.76 9.01
CA THR A 282 2.52 -17.93 9.55
C THR A 282 2.55 -17.92 11.07
N ASN A 283 1.50 -17.41 11.73
CA ASN A 283 1.50 -17.10 13.15
C ASN A 283 2.68 -16.17 13.53
N GLU A 284 3.06 -15.28 12.62
CA GLU A 284 4.13 -14.32 12.82
C GLU A 284 3.64 -12.87 12.74
N ARG A 285 4.45 -11.97 13.28
CA ARG A 285 4.25 -10.53 13.15
C ARG A 285 4.74 -10.05 11.79
N ILE A 286 3.80 -9.59 10.95
CA ILE A 286 4.11 -9.19 9.58
C ILE A 286 4.23 -7.68 9.41
N TYR A 287 3.42 -6.88 10.12
CA TYR A 287 3.42 -5.41 10.06
C TYR A 287 3.38 -4.86 8.63
N SER A 288 2.36 -5.25 7.87
CA SER A 288 2.28 -4.97 6.44
C SER A 288 0.86 -4.71 5.95
N TRP A 289 0.74 -3.95 4.86
CA TRP A 289 -0.50 -3.80 4.11
C TRP A 289 -0.72 -4.99 3.20
N VAL A 290 -1.79 -5.73 3.45
CA VAL A 290 -2.24 -6.86 2.65
C VAL A 290 -3.44 -6.43 1.81
N PHE A 291 -3.41 -6.77 0.53
CA PHE A 291 -4.53 -6.50 -0.37
C PHE A 291 -5.67 -7.47 -0.10
N ASP A 292 -6.86 -6.94 0.07
CA ASP A 292 -8.09 -7.67 0.32
C ASP A 292 -9.10 -7.31 -0.76
N THR A 293 -9.63 -8.31 -1.46
CA THR A 293 -10.61 -8.10 -2.55
C THR A 293 -12.01 -7.73 -2.06
N GLY A 294 -12.23 -7.73 -0.73
CA GLY A 294 -13.54 -7.53 -0.11
C GLY A 294 -14.49 -8.72 -0.28
N LYS A 295 -14.08 -9.76 -1.02
CA LYS A 295 -14.85 -11.00 -1.21
C LYS A 295 -14.85 -11.85 0.05
N ARG A 296 -15.95 -12.54 0.31
CA ARG A 296 -16.10 -13.34 1.53
C ARG A 296 -16.72 -14.69 1.21
N LEU A 297 -16.31 -15.71 1.95
CA LEU A 297 -17.00 -16.98 2.04
C LEU A 297 -18.19 -16.80 3.00
N ARG A 298 -19.39 -17.12 2.55
CA ARG A 298 -20.58 -17.11 3.40
C ARG A 298 -20.94 -18.55 3.77
N CYS A 299 -20.42 -19.03 4.89
CA CYS A 299 -20.82 -20.32 5.43
C CYS A 299 -22.04 -20.16 6.37
N THR A 300 -22.08 -19.09 7.15
CA THR A 300 -23.18 -18.71 8.03
C THR A 300 -23.37 -17.19 8.10
N ASP A 301 -24.53 -16.72 8.59
CA ASP A 301 -24.77 -15.29 8.81
C ASP A 301 -23.88 -14.69 9.93
N ASN A 302 -23.37 -15.51 10.84
CA ASN A 302 -22.44 -15.07 11.89
C ASN A 302 -21.06 -14.71 11.33
N ASP A 303 -20.65 -15.32 10.21
CA ASP A 303 -19.36 -15.04 9.59
C ASP A 303 -19.29 -13.60 9.07
N LEU A 304 -20.39 -13.10 8.50
CA LEU A 304 -20.52 -11.70 8.07
C LEU A 304 -20.25 -10.71 9.21
N ASN A 305 -20.79 -10.97 10.39
CA ASN A 305 -20.59 -10.11 11.56
C ASN A 305 -19.13 -10.11 12.05
N LYS A 306 -18.48 -11.29 12.01
CA LYS A 306 -17.06 -11.41 12.36
C LYS A 306 -16.18 -10.61 11.41
N TYR A 307 -16.44 -10.67 10.11
CA TYR A 307 -15.67 -9.91 9.11
C TYR A 307 -15.91 -8.40 9.18
N GLN A 308 -17.15 -7.96 9.38
CA GLN A 308 -17.45 -6.53 9.57
C GLN A 308 -16.78 -5.94 10.82
N SER A 309 -16.44 -6.78 11.80
CA SER A 309 -15.70 -6.36 12.99
C SER A 309 -14.18 -6.28 12.79
N MET A 310 -13.65 -6.78 11.66
CA MET A 310 -12.21 -6.73 11.40
C MET A 310 -11.78 -5.29 11.09
N LYS A 311 -10.85 -4.78 11.88
CA LYS A 311 -10.29 -3.45 11.67
C LYS A 311 -9.37 -3.45 10.46
N VAL A 312 -9.54 -2.44 9.60
CA VAL A 312 -8.62 -2.18 8.47
C VAL A 312 -7.26 -1.70 8.96
N PHE A 313 -7.24 -0.96 10.06
CA PHE A 313 -6.05 -0.34 10.63
C PHE A 313 -6.18 -0.24 12.17
N PRO A 314 -5.07 -0.27 12.93
CA PRO A 314 -5.10 -0.07 14.37
C PRO A 314 -5.77 1.26 14.76
N SER A 315 -6.66 1.22 15.75
CA SER A 315 -7.50 2.37 16.13
C SER A 315 -6.77 3.44 16.96
N ASP A 316 -5.66 3.06 17.57
CA ASP A 316 -4.79 3.87 18.42
C ASP A 316 -3.68 4.60 17.64
N VAL A 317 -3.50 4.26 16.37
CA VAL A 317 -2.48 4.87 15.51
C VAL A 317 -3.11 5.99 14.66
N LYS A 318 -2.45 7.15 14.66
CA LYS A 318 -2.88 8.33 13.90
C LYS A 318 -1.71 8.94 13.15
N TRP A 319 -2.00 9.54 12.01
CA TRP A 319 -1.03 10.33 11.25
C TRP A 319 -0.53 11.50 12.09
N LYS A 320 0.79 11.68 12.15
CA LYS A 320 1.43 12.85 12.77
C LYS A 320 1.49 13.97 11.73
N SER A 321 0.51 14.88 11.79
CA SER A 321 0.40 16.00 10.85
C SER A 321 1.58 16.97 10.92
N PHE A 322 2.13 17.31 9.76
CA PHE A 322 3.21 18.30 9.59
C PHE A 322 2.68 19.73 9.70
N SER A 323 1.46 19.97 9.23
CA SER A 323 0.80 21.28 9.31
C SER A 323 0.31 21.65 10.72
N ARG A 324 -0.02 20.67 11.58
CA ARG A 324 -0.38 20.94 12.99
C ARG A 324 0.82 21.22 13.87
N MET A 325 2.01 20.72 13.52
CA MET A 325 3.25 21.09 14.20
C MET A 325 3.46 22.61 14.14
N TYR A 326 3.15 23.26 13.00
CA TYR A 326 3.16 24.72 12.89
C TYR A 326 2.16 25.47 13.81
N HIS A 327 1.04 24.86 14.21
CA HIS A 327 -0.03 25.56 14.96
C HIS A 327 0.08 25.38 16.48
N LEU A 328 0.51 24.21 16.95
CA LEU A 328 0.65 23.95 18.39
C LEU A 328 1.77 24.79 19.01
N ASN A 329 2.83 25.05 18.27
CA ASN A 329 3.94 25.89 18.74
C ASN A 329 3.60 27.39 18.76
N ARG A 330 2.65 27.84 17.92
CA ARG A 330 2.17 29.24 17.93
C ARG A 330 1.35 29.59 19.17
N ASN A 331 0.57 28.64 19.71
CA ASN A 331 -0.28 28.88 20.88
C ASN A 331 0.49 28.83 22.21
N LEU A 332 1.64 28.15 22.26
CA LEU A 332 2.52 28.16 23.44
C LEU A 332 3.19 29.52 23.68
N ASP A 333 3.39 30.33 22.62
CA ASP A 333 3.95 31.68 22.74
C ASP A 333 2.93 32.71 23.24
N ASP A 334 1.63 32.52 22.99
CA ASP A 334 0.58 33.46 23.44
C ASP A 334 0.26 33.31 24.94
N ASP A 335 0.47 32.13 25.52
CA ASP A 335 0.30 31.87 26.97
C ASP A 335 1.54 32.23 27.82
N ILE A 336 2.69 32.52 27.20
CA ILE A 336 3.90 33.01 27.89
C ILE A 336 3.97 34.55 27.88
N ILE A 337 3.12 35.23 27.10
CA ILE A 337 3.06 36.70 26.99
C ILE A 337 1.87 37.30 27.78
N ARG A 338 1.11 36.48 28.51
CA ARG A 338 0.13 36.93 29.53
C ARG A 338 0.66 36.67 30.93
#